data_AF-A0A2E8G5M3-F1
#
_entry.id   AF-A0A2E8G5M3-F1
#
_cell.length_a   1.000
_cell.length_b   1.000
_cell.length_c   1.000
_cell.angle_alpha   90.00
_cell.angle_beta   90.00
_cell.angle_gamma   90.00
#
_symmetry.space_group_name_H-M   'P 1'
#
loop_
_entity.id
_entity.type
_entity.pdbx_description
1 polymer ?
#
loop_
_entity_poly.entity_id
_entity_poly.type
_entity_poly.pdbx_seq_one_letter_code
_entity_poly.pdbx_strand_id
1 'polypeptide(L)'
;MWFFYAVIVVSLAVTLSWALYSQSNYGYRFWYQQLDIAQHIQTYGSQNRFKSGFEQLPPEQHWQAFEQIRDAVHNSGTGLADIEYQPPGKNARPLLRNAEVLHLQDVADFIDAGHVLFWVLLILWLPLALLCVWLKPPPMRWRVGITVFTVGAVLAWLLIAGPTQVFYQFHLWIFPADHQWFFYWQDSLMSTLMKAPVLFGGIAAVIVLGAFLLTPAIYWLGLWGVRRFAPGLRL
;
A
#
# COMPACT_ATOMS: atom_id res chain seq x y z
N MET A 1 -16.90 -21.48 6.16
CA MET A 1 -15.86 -21.73 5.14
C MET A 1 -15.91 -20.75 3.98
N TRP A 2 -17.03 -20.59 3.26
CA TRP A 2 -17.10 -19.65 2.13
C TRP A 2 -16.63 -18.22 2.47
N PHE A 3 -17.03 -17.69 3.63
CA PHE A 3 -16.60 -16.37 4.09
C PHE A 3 -15.07 -16.25 4.19
N PHE A 4 -14.40 -17.20 4.87
CA PHE A 4 -12.94 -17.22 4.97
C PHE A 4 -12.27 -17.35 3.61
N TYR A 5 -12.82 -18.15 2.70
CA TYR A 5 -12.32 -18.23 1.34
C TYR A 5 -12.45 -16.90 0.60
N ALA A 6 -13.59 -16.21 0.73
CA ALA A 6 -13.78 -14.88 0.14
C ALA A 6 -12.79 -13.86 0.72
N VAL A 7 -12.53 -13.89 2.03
CA VAL A 7 -11.52 -13.04 2.68
C VAL A 7 -10.13 -13.32 2.13
N ILE A 8 -9.70 -14.58 2.04
CA ILE A 8 -8.39 -14.92 1.45
C ILE A 8 -8.28 -14.46 0.01
N VAL A 9 -9.32 -14.65 -0.80
CA VAL A 9 -9.33 -14.22 -2.20
C VAL A 9 -9.17 -12.71 -2.31
N VAL A 10 -9.90 -11.93 -1.49
CA VAL A 10 -9.78 -10.46 -1.48
C VAL A 10 -8.38 -10.05 -1.00
N SER A 11 -7.85 -10.67 0.05
CA SER A 11 -6.50 -10.37 0.55
C SER A 11 -5.41 -10.70 -0.47
N LEU A 12 -5.52 -11.81 -1.19
CA LEU A 12 -4.64 -12.15 -2.30
C LEU A 12 -4.76 -11.15 -3.45
N ALA A 13 -5.97 -10.70 -3.78
CA ALA A 13 -6.19 -9.70 -4.81
C ALA A 13 -5.55 -8.36 -4.45
N VAL A 14 -5.69 -7.92 -3.18
CA VAL A 14 -5.09 -6.68 -2.66
C VAL A 14 -3.56 -6.77 -2.67
N THR A 15 -2.99 -7.83 -2.09
CA THR A 15 -1.54 -8.01 -2.01
C THR A 15 -0.90 -8.15 -3.40
N LEU A 16 -1.53 -8.91 -4.31
CA LEU A 16 -1.08 -9.02 -5.69
C LEU A 16 -1.19 -7.69 -6.45
N SER A 17 -2.29 -6.96 -6.29
CA SER A 17 -2.45 -5.64 -6.91
C SER A 17 -1.40 -4.65 -6.42
N TRP A 18 -1.10 -4.66 -5.11
CA TRP A 18 -0.06 -3.83 -4.52
C TRP A 18 1.33 -4.20 -5.05
N ALA A 19 1.66 -5.49 -5.11
CA ALA A 19 2.94 -5.99 -5.61
C ALA A 19 3.13 -5.66 -7.10
N LEU A 20 2.09 -5.76 -7.93
CA LEU A 20 2.18 -5.36 -9.34
C LEU A 20 2.37 -3.85 -9.49
N TYR A 21 1.73 -3.06 -8.63
CA TYR A 21 1.82 -1.60 -8.72
C TYR A 21 3.15 -1.04 -8.20
N SER A 22 3.79 -1.69 -7.22
CA SER A 22 5.12 -1.30 -6.73
C SER A 22 6.19 -1.39 -7.83
N GLN A 23 6.09 -2.40 -8.72
CA GLN A 23 6.98 -2.53 -9.88
C GLN A 23 6.93 -1.32 -10.83
N SER A 24 5.81 -0.59 -10.81
CA SER A 24 5.61 0.64 -11.59
C SER A 24 5.76 1.92 -10.76
N ASN A 25 6.59 1.90 -9.71
CA ASN A 25 6.81 3.03 -8.81
C ASN A 25 5.51 3.58 -8.19
N TYR A 26 4.49 2.74 -7.98
CA TYR A 26 3.15 3.18 -7.56
C TYR A 26 2.58 4.31 -8.43
N GLY A 27 2.95 4.36 -9.72
CA GLY A 27 2.55 5.43 -10.62
C GLY A 27 2.98 6.82 -10.15
N TYR A 28 4.06 6.95 -9.39
CA TYR A 28 4.46 8.22 -8.76
C TYR A 28 4.54 9.37 -9.76
N ARG A 29 5.07 9.17 -10.97
CA ARG A 29 5.12 10.22 -12.01
C ARG A 29 3.74 10.76 -12.39
N PHE A 30 2.75 9.88 -12.50
CA PHE A 30 1.36 10.27 -12.77
C PHE A 30 0.79 11.11 -11.61
N TRP A 31 0.95 10.63 -10.37
CA TRP A 31 0.47 11.35 -9.19
C TRP A 31 1.22 12.64 -8.92
N TYR A 32 2.51 12.69 -9.27
CA TYR A 32 3.34 13.88 -9.15
C TYR A 32 2.77 15.05 -9.94
N GLN A 33 2.23 14.77 -11.13
CA GLN A 33 1.52 15.75 -11.95
C GLN A 33 0.10 15.99 -11.44
N GLN A 34 -0.69 14.92 -11.24
CA GLN A 34 -2.11 15.03 -10.89
C GLN A 34 -2.37 15.70 -9.53
N LEU A 35 -1.45 15.52 -8.57
CA LEU A 35 -1.53 16.10 -7.24
C LEU A 35 -0.69 17.37 -7.12
N ASP A 36 -0.08 17.85 -8.20
CA ASP A 36 0.77 19.02 -8.22
C ASP A 36 1.85 18.99 -7.12
N ILE A 37 2.57 17.87 -7.08
CA ILE A 37 3.62 17.63 -6.07
C ILE A 37 4.78 18.60 -6.31
N ALA A 38 5.03 19.01 -7.55
CA ALA A 38 6.03 20.03 -7.86
C ALA A 38 5.76 21.35 -7.11
N GLN A 39 4.57 21.93 -7.24
CA GLN A 39 4.23 23.16 -6.53
C GLN A 39 4.20 22.97 -5.02
N HIS A 40 3.77 21.79 -4.56
CA HIS A 40 3.80 21.44 -3.14
C HIS A 40 5.23 21.44 -2.58
N ILE A 41 6.18 20.81 -3.28
CA ILE A 41 7.61 20.82 -2.91
C ILE A 41 8.16 22.25 -2.96
N GLN A 42 7.81 23.06 -3.97
CA GLN A 42 8.22 24.47 -4.02
C GLN A 42 7.80 25.25 -2.77
N THR A 43 6.58 25.00 -2.30
CA THR A 43 6.00 25.69 -1.14
C THR A 43 6.61 25.21 0.17
N TYR A 44 6.61 23.91 0.44
CA TYR A 44 6.99 23.37 1.75
C TYR A 44 8.46 22.95 1.85
N GLY A 45 9.10 22.63 0.72
CA GLY A 45 10.55 22.36 0.66
C GLY A 45 11.38 23.60 0.97
N SER A 46 10.96 24.78 0.47
CA SER A 46 11.61 26.07 0.82
C SER A 46 11.44 26.46 2.30
N GLN A 47 10.37 25.98 2.94
CA GLN A 47 10.09 26.20 4.35
C GLN A 47 10.71 25.13 5.26
N ASN A 48 11.43 24.15 4.69
CA ASN A 48 11.92 23.03 5.47
C ASN A 48 12.96 23.49 6.51
N ARG A 49 12.73 23.12 7.78
CA ARG A 49 13.53 23.59 8.91
C ARG A 49 14.90 22.93 9.03
N PHE A 50 15.10 21.78 8.39
CA PHE A 50 16.29 20.94 8.54
C PHE A 50 17.07 20.73 7.24
N LYS A 51 16.40 20.82 6.10
CA LYS A 51 16.91 20.54 4.75
C LYS A 51 16.57 21.73 3.85
N SER A 52 17.30 21.95 2.76
CA SER A 52 17.07 23.12 1.89
C SER A 52 17.43 22.85 0.44
N GLY A 53 16.93 23.65 -0.50
CA GLY A 53 17.31 23.53 -1.91
C GLY A 53 16.86 22.23 -2.57
N PHE A 54 15.99 21.45 -1.91
CA PHE A 54 15.33 20.31 -2.53
C PHE A 54 14.30 20.81 -3.54
N GLU A 55 13.63 21.92 -3.23
CA GLU A 55 12.67 22.59 -4.10
C GLU A 55 13.24 23.15 -5.41
N GLN A 56 14.56 23.26 -5.49
CA GLN A 56 15.28 23.77 -6.65
C GLN A 56 15.65 22.64 -7.62
N LEU A 57 15.45 21.39 -7.21
CA LEU A 57 15.76 20.24 -8.06
C LEU A 57 14.69 20.06 -9.13
N PRO A 58 15.09 19.58 -10.32
CA PRO A 58 14.12 19.28 -11.36
C PRO A 58 13.29 18.04 -10.98
N PRO A 59 12.07 17.89 -11.52
CA PRO A 59 11.15 16.78 -11.19
C PRO A 59 11.78 15.39 -11.28
N GLU A 60 12.71 15.18 -12.20
CA GLU A 60 13.39 13.90 -12.41
C GLU A 60 14.16 13.46 -11.16
N GLN A 61 14.78 14.39 -10.44
CA GLN A 61 15.48 14.08 -9.19
C GLN A 61 14.50 13.79 -8.05
N HIS A 62 13.32 14.42 -8.03
CA HIS A 62 12.27 14.06 -7.08
C HIS A 62 11.73 12.65 -7.35
N TRP A 63 11.54 12.29 -8.62
CA TRP A 63 11.12 10.94 -8.99
C TRP A 63 12.16 9.90 -8.59
N GLN A 64 13.44 10.18 -8.84
CA GLN A 64 14.55 9.32 -8.42
C GLN A 64 14.62 9.18 -6.90
N ALA A 65 14.43 10.26 -6.15
CA ALA A 65 14.39 10.20 -4.69
C ALA A 65 13.24 9.31 -4.18
N PHE A 66 12.04 9.43 -4.77
CA PHE A 66 10.92 8.57 -4.41
C PHE A 66 11.19 7.10 -4.77
N GLU A 67 11.75 6.85 -5.95
CA GLU A 67 12.13 5.53 -6.43
C GLU A 67 13.18 4.86 -5.52
N GLN A 68 14.20 5.61 -5.09
CA GLN A 68 15.19 5.11 -4.12
C GLN A 68 14.56 4.77 -2.77
N ILE A 69 13.62 5.60 -2.27
CA ILE A 69 12.88 5.28 -1.04
C ILE A 69 12.05 4.01 -1.24
N ARG A 70 11.31 3.89 -2.34
CA ARG A 70 10.54 2.69 -2.69
C ARG A 70 11.45 1.46 -2.69
N ASP A 71 12.57 1.52 -3.40
CA ASP A 71 13.49 0.38 -3.52
C ASP A 71 14.04 -0.03 -2.17
N ALA A 72 14.42 0.94 -1.34
CA ALA A 72 14.93 0.67 -0.01
C ALA A 72 13.87 0.02 0.90
N VAL A 73 12.62 0.51 0.92
CA VAL A 73 11.56 -0.11 1.76
C VAL A 73 11.11 -1.48 1.24
N HIS A 74 11.28 -1.78 -0.05
CA HIS A 74 11.07 -3.13 -0.61
C HIS A 74 12.30 -4.04 -0.44
N ASN A 75 13.42 -3.50 0.04
CA ASN A 75 14.65 -4.23 0.34
C ASN A 75 14.95 -4.19 1.85
N SER A 76 13.92 -4.41 2.67
CA SER A 76 13.99 -4.45 4.14
C SER A 76 14.60 -3.21 4.79
N GLY A 77 14.47 -2.05 4.16
CA GLY A 77 14.99 -0.76 4.63
C GLY A 77 16.47 -0.51 4.27
N THR A 78 17.12 -1.46 3.61
CA THR A 78 18.54 -1.36 3.24
C THR A 78 18.75 -0.20 2.26
N GLY A 79 19.64 0.73 2.63
CA GLY A 79 19.99 1.90 1.81
C GLY A 79 19.20 3.16 2.13
N LEU A 80 18.22 3.14 3.04
CA LEU A 80 17.43 4.33 3.42
C LEU A 80 18.31 5.49 3.91
N ALA A 81 19.30 5.21 4.75
CA ALA A 81 20.19 6.23 5.31
C ALA A 81 21.16 6.83 4.27
N ASP A 82 21.39 6.11 3.17
CA ASP A 82 22.36 6.45 2.13
C ASP A 82 21.75 7.25 0.97
N ILE A 83 20.43 7.50 1.01
CA ILE A 83 19.72 8.31 0.01
C ILE A 83 20.16 9.76 0.18
N GLU A 84 20.81 10.32 -0.85
CA GLU A 84 21.29 11.69 -0.86
C GLU A 84 20.65 12.54 -1.97
N TYR A 85 20.68 13.85 -1.79
CA TYR A 85 20.41 14.81 -2.84
C TYR A 85 21.46 15.92 -2.83
N GLN A 86 21.68 16.52 -3.99
CA GLN A 86 22.63 17.61 -4.15
C GLN A 86 21.92 18.88 -4.62
N PRO A 87 21.70 19.86 -3.73
CA PRO A 87 21.18 21.16 -4.13
C PRO A 87 22.17 21.90 -5.05
N PRO A 88 21.68 22.78 -5.94
CA PRO A 88 22.54 23.60 -6.79
C PRO A 88 23.56 24.41 -5.97
N GLY A 89 24.84 24.29 -6.33
CA GLY A 89 25.94 25.00 -5.66
C GLY A 89 26.26 24.53 -4.25
N LYS A 90 25.72 23.38 -3.80
CA LYS A 90 25.99 22.78 -2.48
C LYS A 90 26.51 21.35 -2.62
N ASN A 91 27.11 20.84 -1.55
CA ASN A 91 27.53 19.45 -1.46
C ASN A 91 26.32 18.52 -1.31
N ALA A 92 26.49 17.27 -1.74
CA ALA A 92 25.52 16.21 -1.48
C ALA A 92 25.30 16.04 0.02
N ARG A 93 24.07 15.67 0.38
CA ARG A 93 23.67 15.45 1.77
C ARG A 93 22.52 14.46 1.85
N PRO A 94 22.34 13.79 3.01
CA PRO A 94 21.24 12.86 3.21
C PRO A 94 19.89 13.53 2.94
N LEU A 95 19.02 12.84 2.23
CA LEU A 95 17.64 13.25 1.99
C LEU A 95 16.83 13.15 3.28
N LEU A 96 16.91 12.01 3.94
CA LEU A 96 16.13 11.66 5.12
C LEU A 96 16.86 12.10 6.41
N ARG A 97 16.08 12.39 7.45
CA ARG A 97 16.56 12.47 8.83
C ARG A 97 16.46 11.10 9.50
N ASN A 98 17.19 10.90 10.60
CA ASN A 98 17.16 9.63 11.34
C ASN A 98 15.74 9.20 11.75
N ALA A 99 14.88 10.13 12.15
CA ALA A 99 13.48 9.83 12.47
C ALA A 99 12.68 9.37 11.24
N GLU A 100 12.95 9.93 10.06
CA GLU A 100 12.31 9.52 8.81
C GLU A 100 12.84 8.16 8.33
N VAL A 101 14.13 7.87 8.53
CA VAL A 101 14.73 6.55 8.27
C VAL A 101 14.09 5.50 9.17
N LEU A 102 13.95 5.77 10.48
CA LEU A 102 13.30 4.85 11.41
C LEU A 102 11.84 4.58 11.02
N HIS A 103 11.09 5.63 10.67
CA HIS A 103 9.72 5.45 10.20
C HIS A 103 9.63 4.62 8.92
N LEU A 104 10.52 4.87 7.94
CA LEU A 104 10.55 4.10 6.70
C LEU A 104 11.06 2.66 6.90
N GLN A 105 11.87 2.41 7.93
CA GLN A 105 12.20 1.06 8.37
C GLN A 105 10.96 0.33 8.88
N ASP A 106 10.14 0.97 9.71
CA ASP A 106 8.87 0.35 10.17
C ASP A 106 7.96 0.02 8.97
N VAL A 107 7.94 0.88 7.95
CA VAL A 107 7.22 0.62 6.70
C VAL A 107 7.83 -0.57 5.95
N ALA A 108 9.15 -0.71 5.91
CA ALA A 108 9.83 -1.85 5.30
C ALA A 108 9.51 -3.17 6.01
N ASP A 109 9.54 -3.17 7.35
CA ASP A 109 9.20 -4.34 8.16
C ASP A 109 7.73 -4.75 7.94
N PHE A 110 6.83 -3.77 7.81
CA PHE A 110 5.43 -4.01 7.45
C PHE A 110 5.27 -4.62 6.05
N ILE A 111 6.06 -4.15 5.08
CA ILE A 111 6.10 -4.70 3.73
C ILE A 111 6.58 -6.15 3.74
N ASP A 112 7.65 -6.46 4.49
CA ASP A 112 8.18 -7.81 4.62
C ASP A 112 7.16 -8.77 5.25
N ALA A 113 6.46 -8.33 6.29
CA ALA A 113 5.33 -9.07 6.85
C ALA A 113 4.21 -9.30 5.81
N GLY A 114 3.97 -8.32 4.93
CA GLY A 114 3.05 -8.42 3.80
C GLY A 114 3.47 -9.49 2.78
N HIS A 115 4.76 -9.59 2.47
CA HIS A 115 5.30 -10.64 1.60
C HIS A 115 5.11 -12.03 2.21
N VAL A 116 5.38 -12.20 3.50
CA VAL A 116 5.12 -13.46 4.22
C VAL A 116 3.63 -13.79 4.19
N LEU A 117 2.77 -12.80 4.48
CA LEU A 117 1.32 -12.97 4.46
C LEU A 117 0.82 -13.43 3.09
N PHE A 118 1.32 -12.87 1.99
CA PHE A 118 0.96 -13.30 0.63
C PHE A 118 1.19 -14.80 0.42
N TRP A 119 2.37 -15.31 0.79
CA TRP A 119 2.69 -16.73 0.66
C TRP A 119 1.81 -17.62 1.54
N VAL A 120 1.55 -17.20 2.78
CA VAL A 120 0.63 -17.90 3.69
C VAL A 120 -0.77 -17.98 3.08
N LEU A 121 -1.29 -16.86 2.57
CA LEU A 121 -2.60 -16.81 1.93
C LEU A 121 -2.65 -17.69 0.68
N LEU A 122 -1.60 -17.71 -0.13
CA LEU A 122 -1.51 -18.52 -1.35
C LEU A 122 -1.54 -20.02 -1.03
N ILE A 123 -0.82 -20.45 0.02
CA ILE A 123 -0.82 -21.83 0.49
C ILE A 123 -2.20 -22.23 1.03
N LEU A 124 -2.87 -21.35 1.77
CA LEU A 124 -4.19 -21.61 2.36
C LEU A 124 -5.35 -21.54 1.34
N TRP A 125 -5.13 -20.91 0.18
CA TRP A 125 -6.17 -20.66 -0.81
C TRP A 125 -6.80 -21.92 -1.40
N LEU A 126 -6.00 -22.90 -1.84
CA LEU A 126 -6.52 -24.16 -2.41
C LEU A 126 -7.19 -25.08 -1.37
N PRO A 127 -6.62 -25.31 -0.17
CA PRO A 127 -7.31 -26.04 0.89
C PRO A 127 -8.66 -25.43 1.26
N LEU A 128 -8.75 -24.10 1.37
CA LEU A 128 -10.03 -23.44 1.67
C LEU A 128 -11.01 -23.49 0.51
N ALA A 129 -10.54 -23.43 -0.74
CA ALA A 129 -11.39 -23.68 -1.91
C ALA A 129 -12.00 -25.09 -1.85
N LEU A 130 -11.20 -26.10 -1.49
CA LEU A 130 -11.65 -27.48 -1.33
C LEU A 130 -12.69 -27.63 -0.22
N LEU A 131 -12.42 -27.10 0.96
CA LEU A 131 -13.38 -27.09 2.06
C LEU A 131 -14.68 -26.35 1.70
N CYS A 132 -14.60 -25.30 0.89
CA CYS A 132 -15.78 -24.58 0.42
C CYS A 132 -16.64 -25.41 -0.55
N VAL A 133 -16.02 -26.17 -1.45
CA VAL A 133 -16.76 -27.07 -2.35
C VAL A 133 -17.37 -28.23 -1.55
N TRP A 134 -16.59 -28.82 -0.64
CA TRP A 134 -17.01 -29.97 0.16
C TRP A 134 -18.17 -29.68 1.11
N LEU A 135 -18.10 -28.57 1.85
CA LEU A 135 -19.14 -28.19 2.82
C LEU A 135 -20.33 -27.47 2.17
N LYS A 136 -20.29 -27.27 0.85
CA LYS A 136 -21.25 -26.52 0.03
C LYS A 136 -21.34 -25.04 0.45
N PRO A 137 -21.08 -24.08 -0.46
CA PRO A 137 -21.19 -22.68 -0.09
C PRO A 137 -22.65 -22.30 0.20
N PRO A 138 -22.89 -21.27 1.03
CA PRO A 138 -24.24 -20.74 1.26
C PRO A 138 -24.85 -20.24 -0.07
N PRO A 139 -26.19 -20.19 -0.18
CA PRO A 139 -26.85 -19.78 -1.40
C PRO A 139 -26.50 -18.33 -1.74
N MET A 140 -26.54 -17.98 -3.04
CA MET A 140 -26.02 -16.73 -3.57
C MET A 140 -26.57 -15.48 -2.86
N ARG A 141 -27.85 -15.47 -2.47
CA ARG A 141 -28.47 -14.35 -1.74
C ARG A 141 -27.76 -13.99 -0.43
N TRP A 142 -27.31 -14.99 0.33
CA TRP A 142 -26.59 -14.76 1.59
C TRP A 142 -25.18 -14.26 1.33
N ARG A 143 -24.53 -14.80 0.28
CA ARG A 143 -23.20 -14.36 -0.13
C ARG A 143 -23.20 -12.89 -0.51
N VAL A 144 -24.14 -12.50 -1.38
CA VAL A 144 -24.32 -11.10 -1.81
C VAL A 144 -24.68 -10.23 -0.61
N GLY A 145 -25.61 -10.67 0.25
CA GLY A 145 -26.01 -9.93 1.45
C GLY A 145 -24.84 -9.64 2.40
N ILE A 146 -24.01 -10.65 2.69
CA ILE A 146 -22.81 -10.49 3.53
C ILE A 146 -21.81 -9.54 2.85
N THR A 147 -21.53 -9.72 1.56
CA THR A 147 -20.59 -8.87 0.82
C THR A 147 -21.05 -7.41 0.80
N VAL A 148 -22.32 -7.15 0.48
CA VAL A 148 -22.90 -5.80 0.45
C VAL A 148 -22.87 -5.17 1.83
N PHE A 149 -23.22 -5.93 2.87
CA PHE A 149 -23.15 -5.44 4.26
C PHE A 149 -21.72 -5.06 4.66
N THR A 150 -20.74 -5.94 4.42
CA THR A 150 -19.34 -5.69 4.79
C THR A 150 -18.76 -4.51 4.03
N VAL A 151 -18.94 -4.45 2.70
CA VAL A 151 -18.46 -3.33 1.88
C VAL A 151 -19.19 -2.04 2.28
N GLY A 152 -20.50 -2.10 2.50
CA GLY A 152 -21.30 -0.96 2.96
C GLY A 152 -20.83 -0.43 4.30
N ALA A 153 -20.48 -1.30 5.25
CA ALA A 153 -19.94 -0.89 6.55
C ALA A 153 -18.57 -0.19 6.43
N VAL A 154 -17.67 -0.72 5.60
CA VAL A 154 -16.36 -0.08 5.33
C VAL A 154 -16.54 1.27 4.66
N LEU A 155 -17.42 1.37 3.66
CA LEU A 155 -17.71 2.64 2.98
C LEU A 155 -18.36 3.65 3.94
N ALA A 156 -19.31 3.22 4.77
CA ALA A 156 -19.92 4.08 5.77
C ALA A 156 -18.87 4.61 6.76
N TRP A 157 -17.96 3.76 7.24
CA TRP A 157 -16.87 4.19 8.11
C TRP A 157 -15.96 5.24 7.45
N LEU A 158 -15.56 5.00 6.19
CA LEU A 158 -14.76 5.97 5.41
C LEU A 158 -15.49 7.30 5.19
N LEU A 159 -16.80 7.28 4.96
CA LEU A 159 -17.63 8.49 4.77
C LEU A 159 -17.81 9.28 6.06
N ILE A 160 -17.97 8.60 7.21
CA ILE A 160 -18.20 9.24 8.52
C ILE A 160 -16.89 9.78 9.10
N ALA A 161 -15.83 8.95 9.14
CA ALA A 161 -14.55 9.33 9.75
C ALA A 161 -13.66 10.15 8.82
N GLY A 162 -13.80 9.96 7.50
CA GLY A 162 -12.90 10.51 6.50
C GLY A 162 -11.64 9.64 6.30
N PRO A 163 -11.10 9.59 5.07
CA PRO A 163 -9.98 8.71 4.72
C PRO A 163 -8.70 9.04 5.50
N THR A 164 -8.45 10.32 5.79
CA THR A 164 -7.27 10.75 6.57
C THR A 164 -7.29 10.22 8.00
N GLN A 165 -8.46 10.23 8.67
CA GLN A 165 -8.55 9.71 10.04
C GLN A 165 -8.39 8.20 10.08
N VAL A 166 -8.95 7.50 9.08
CA VAL A 166 -8.72 6.06 8.92
C VAL A 166 -7.23 5.77 8.70
N PHE A 167 -6.55 6.55 7.85
CA PHE A 167 -5.11 6.44 7.65
C PHE A 167 -4.32 6.65 8.96
N TYR A 168 -4.61 7.68 9.74
CA TYR A 168 -3.98 7.90 11.05
C TYR A 168 -4.27 6.77 12.03
N GLN A 169 -5.50 6.25 12.03
CA GLN A 169 -5.87 5.15 12.91
C GLN A 169 -5.07 3.88 12.59
N PHE A 170 -4.84 3.58 11.31
CA PHE A 170 -3.98 2.47 10.92
C PHE A 170 -2.52 2.68 11.34
N HIS A 171 -1.98 3.91 11.27
CA HIS A 171 -0.61 4.19 11.73
C HIS A 171 -0.46 3.89 13.22
N LEU A 172 -1.44 4.25 14.04
CA LEU A 172 -1.45 3.98 15.47
C LEU A 172 -1.59 2.48 15.80
N TRP A 173 -2.23 1.70 14.94
CA TRP A 173 -2.44 0.26 15.17
C TRP A 173 -1.29 -0.60 14.65
N ILE A 174 -0.62 -0.17 13.58
CA ILE A 174 0.38 -0.97 12.87
C ILE A 174 1.79 -0.65 13.35
N PHE A 175 2.11 0.63 13.59
CA PHE A 175 3.48 1.06 13.86
C PHE A 175 3.76 1.25 15.36
N PRO A 176 5.02 1.10 15.80
CA PRO A 176 5.42 1.32 17.19
C PRO A 176 5.07 2.73 17.69
N ALA A 177 4.60 2.83 18.94
CA ALA A 177 4.15 4.10 19.52
C ALA A 177 5.31 5.06 19.87
N ASP A 178 6.52 4.54 20.04
CA ASP A 178 7.74 5.27 20.34
C ASP A 178 8.46 5.80 19.09
N HIS A 179 8.03 5.38 17.91
CA HIS A 179 8.56 5.88 16.63
C HIS A 179 7.70 7.02 16.08
N GLN A 180 8.36 8.11 15.67
CA GLN A 180 7.65 9.22 15.04
C GLN A 180 7.14 8.79 13.65
N TRP A 181 5.83 8.71 13.48
CA TRP A 181 5.21 8.42 12.19
C TRP A 181 4.61 9.67 11.52
N PHE A 182 4.18 10.66 12.30
CA PHE A 182 3.62 11.91 11.77
C PHE A 182 4.71 12.98 11.65
N PHE A 183 4.84 13.54 10.45
CA PHE A 183 5.75 14.64 10.19
C PHE A 183 5.02 15.79 9.49
N TYR A 184 5.24 17.01 9.95
CA TYR A 184 4.81 18.20 9.21
C TYR A 184 5.62 18.31 7.92
N TRP A 185 5.01 18.85 6.85
CA TRP A 185 5.70 19.05 5.58
C TRP A 185 6.95 19.94 5.72
N GLN A 186 6.91 20.97 6.58
CA GLN A 186 8.07 21.80 6.89
C GLN A 186 9.19 21.09 7.68
N ASP A 187 8.97 19.86 8.15
CA ASP A 187 9.96 19.09 8.91
C ASP A 187 10.55 17.91 8.14
N SER A 188 9.88 17.46 7.08
CA SER A 188 10.16 16.18 6.45
C SER A 188 10.14 16.32 4.94
N LEU A 189 11.30 16.08 4.32
CA LEU A 189 11.36 15.96 2.87
C LEU A 189 10.65 14.70 2.40
N MET A 190 10.61 13.62 3.21
CA MET A 190 9.81 12.43 2.89
C MET A 190 8.32 12.77 2.77
N SER A 191 7.74 13.41 3.79
CA SER A 191 6.31 13.77 3.79
C SER A 191 5.97 14.82 2.75
N THR A 192 6.90 15.74 2.45
CA THR A 192 6.75 16.74 1.38
C THR A 192 6.81 16.09 0.00
N LEU A 193 7.81 15.23 -0.25
CA LEU A 193 7.98 14.52 -1.51
C LEU A 193 6.77 13.62 -1.82
N MET A 194 6.21 13.02 -0.79
CA MET A 194 5.05 12.14 -0.91
C MET A 194 3.72 12.90 -0.78
N LYS A 195 3.71 14.21 -0.51
CA LYS A 195 2.50 14.97 -0.16
C LYS A 195 1.59 14.19 0.80
N ALA A 196 2.20 13.58 1.82
CA ALA A 196 1.51 12.63 2.70
C ALA A 196 0.39 13.36 3.49
N PRO A 197 -0.81 12.77 3.63
CA PRO A 197 -1.22 11.42 3.21
C PRO A 197 -1.90 11.35 1.82
N VAL A 198 -1.92 12.43 1.04
CA VAL A 198 -2.75 12.55 -0.18
C VAL A 198 -2.35 11.56 -1.27
N LEU A 199 -1.04 11.42 -1.54
CA LEU A 199 -0.52 10.44 -2.51
C LEU A 199 -0.95 9.02 -2.17
N PHE A 200 -0.85 8.64 -0.88
CA PHE A 200 -1.25 7.31 -0.43
C PHE A 200 -2.74 7.05 -0.63
N GLY A 201 -3.59 8.07 -0.55
CA GLY A 201 -5.01 7.97 -0.93
C GLY A 201 -5.20 7.59 -2.41
N GLY A 202 -4.44 8.24 -3.31
CA GLY A 202 -4.44 7.90 -4.73
C GLY A 202 -3.93 6.48 -5.02
N ILE A 203 -2.83 6.09 -4.37
CA ILE A 203 -2.27 4.73 -4.47
C ILE A 203 -3.28 3.69 -3.97
N ALA A 204 -3.92 3.93 -2.82
CA ALA A 204 -4.93 3.05 -2.26
C ALA A 204 -6.12 2.85 -3.21
N ALA A 205 -6.58 3.91 -3.89
CA ALA A 205 -7.66 3.82 -4.87
C ALA A 205 -7.29 2.89 -6.05
N VAL A 206 -6.06 2.97 -6.55
CA VAL A 206 -5.58 2.10 -7.64
C VAL A 206 -5.48 0.65 -7.18
N ILE A 207 -4.99 0.41 -5.96
CA ILE A 207 -4.90 -0.95 -5.39
C ILE A 207 -6.30 -1.54 -5.20
N VAL A 208 -7.26 -0.77 -4.68
CA VAL A 208 -8.65 -1.23 -4.53
C VAL A 208 -9.27 -1.56 -5.88
N LEU A 209 -9.04 -0.73 -6.90
CA LEU A 209 -9.51 -1.00 -8.26
C LEU A 209 -8.88 -2.29 -8.82
N GLY A 210 -7.57 -2.46 -8.69
CA GLY A 210 -6.89 -3.67 -9.13
C GLY A 210 -7.38 -4.91 -8.38
N ALA A 211 -7.56 -4.82 -7.06
CA ALA A 211 -8.12 -5.90 -6.25
C ALA A 211 -9.55 -6.26 -6.67
N PHE A 212 -10.39 -5.26 -6.97
CA PHE A 212 -11.75 -5.47 -7.48
C PHE A 212 -11.76 -6.27 -8.78
N LEU A 213 -10.85 -5.97 -9.70
CA LEU A 213 -10.70 -6.68 -10.98
C LEU A 213 -10.11 -8.10 -10.81
N LEU A 214 -9.16 -8.28 -9.90
CA LEU A 214 -8.49 -9.57 -9.66
C LEU A 214 -9.33 -10.55 -8.83
N THR A 215 -10.14 -10.05 -7.89
CA THR A 215 -10.99 -10.85 -6.99
C THR A 215 -11.81 -11.92 -7.72
N PRO A 216 -12.62 -11.61 -8.76
CA PRO A 216 -13.39 -12.65 -9.47
C PRO A 216 -12.48 -13.68 -10.14
N ALA A 217 -11.36 -13.27 -10.75
CA ALA A 217 -10.43 -14.20 -11.39
C ALA A 217 -9.84 -15.19 -10.38
N ILE A 218 -9.30 -14.70 -9.26
CA ILE A 218 -8.74 -15.53 -8.18
C ILE A 218 -9.84 -16.39 -7.54
N TYR A 219 -11.05 -15.86 -7.35
CA TYR A 219 -12.18 -16.63 -6.82
C TYR A 219 -12.51 -17.85 -7.69
N TRP A 220 -12.65 -17.64 -9.00
CA TRP A 220 -13.08 -18.71 -9.90
C TRP A 220 -11.96 -19.70 -10.21
N LEU A 221 -10.70 -19.25 -10.32
CA LEU A 221 -9.55 -20.12 -10.56
C LEU A 221 -9.39 -21.16 -9.44
N GLY A 222 -9.54 -20.76 -8.18
CA GLY A 222 -9.37 -21.69 -7.05
C GLY A 222 -10.48 -22.75 -7.02
N LEU A 223 -11.73 -22.34 -7.22
CA LEU A 223 -12.86 -23.28 -7.29
C LEU A 223 -12.79 -24.20 -8.51
N TRP A 224 -12.39 -23.67 -9.67
CA TRP A 224 -12.21 -24.44 -10.89
C TRP A 224 -11.11 -25.48 -10.73
N GLY A 225 -9.95 -25.07 -10.19
CA GLY A 225 -8.83 -25.95 -9.92
C GLY A 225 -9.24 -27.15 -9.07
N VAL A 226 -9.90 -26.91 -7.93
CA VAL A 226 -10.35 -28.01 -7.07
C VAL A 226 -11.35 -28.94 -7.77
N ARG A 227 -12.36 -28.39 -8.47
CA ARG A 227 -13.36 -29.21 -9.16
C ARG A 227 -12.78 -30.07 -10.29
N ARG A 228 -11.65 -29.65 -10.86
CA ARG A 228 -10.93 -30.40 -11.90
C ARG A 228 -10.17 -31.61 -11.35
N PHE A 229 -9.63 -31.50 -10.13
CA PHE A 229 -8.84 -32.54 -9.46
C PHE A 229 -9.64 -33.42 -8.49
N ALA A 230 -10.83 -32.99 -8.08
CA ALA A 230 -11.77 -33.77 -7.26
C ALA A 230 -13.11 -33.99 -7.99
N PRO A 231 -13.15 -34.76 -9.09
CA PRO A 231 -14.36 -34.93 -9.91
C PRO A 231 -15.53 -35.61 -9.17
N GLY A 232 -15.26 -36.32 -8.07
CA GLY A 232 -16.28 -36.94 -7.20
C GLY A 232 -17.04 -35.96 -6.30
N LEU A 233 -16.63 -34.68 -6.25
CA LEU A 233 -17.32 -33.60 -5.53
C LEU A 233 -18.33 -32.82 -6.41
N ARG A 234 -18.66 -33.35 -7.59
CA ARG A 234 -19.78 -32.85 -8.39
C ARG A 234 -21.09 -33.20 -7.67
N LEU A 235 -21.76 -32.18 -7.14
CA LEU A 235 -23.21 -32.20 -6.96
C LEU A 235 -23.85 -31.93 -8.32
#